data_AF-A0A967DX93-F1
#
_entry.id   AF-A0A967DX93-F1
#
_cell.length_a   1.000
_cell.length_b   1.000
_cell.length_c   1.000
_cell.angle_alpha   90.00
_cell.angle_beta   90.00
_cell.angle_gamma   90.00
#
_symmetry.space_group_name_H-M   'P 1'
#
loop_
_entity.id
_entity.type
_entity.pdbx_description
1 polymer ?
#
loop_
_entity_poly.entity_id
_entity_poly.type
_entity_poly.pdbx_seq_one_letter_code
_entity_poly.pdbx_strand_id
1 'polypeptide(L)'
;MFRELVPLVGDASNRRYYRAIMTEGQPHSVIVMQLAEPEAFKQSEEAVSGAVHQISELPFTNIMTHLAKANVPVPTLYHYDRSAGLLYLEDFGDMTLAEAASRADAPNVESRYKQAINVLVQMQFDATTPEDRGCLAFHRSFDVPLLMWEFDHFLEYGIEARHG
;
A
#
# COMPACT_ATOMS: atom_id res chain seq x y z
N MET A 1 12.37 7.20 -21.16
CA MET A 1 11.63 8.49 -21.08
C MET A 1 10.15 8.14 -21.06
N PHE A 2 9.34 8.82 -20.26
CA PHE A 2 7.89 8.67 -20.33
C PHE A 2 7.32 9.67 -21.34
N ARG A 3 6.29 9.26 -22.06
CA ARG A 3 5.54 10.07 -23.03
C ARG A 3 4.47 10.93 -22.36
N GLU A 4 3.91 10.43 -21.26
CA GLU A 4 2.77 11.02 -20.55
C GLU A 4 2.86 10.68 -19.06
N LEU A 5 2.33 11.56 -18.20
CA LEU A 5 2.25 11.37 -16.76
C LEU A 5 0.86 11.80 -16.28
N VAL A 6 0.02 10.82 -15.95
CA VAL A 6 -1.38 11.02 -15.58
C VAL A 6 -1.52 10.93 -14.06
N PRO A 7 -2.07 11.94 -13.35
CA PRO A 7 -2.35 11.81 -11.92
C PRO A 7 -3.46 10.77 -11.70
N LEU A 8 -3.26 9.87 -10.73
CA LEU A 8 -4.28 8.91 -10.31
C LEU A 8 -5.09 9.49 -9.15
N VAL A 9 -6.41 9.30 -9.21
CA VAL A 9 -7.32 9.75 -8.15
C VAL A 9 -7.31 8.72 -7.02
N GLY A 10 -6.95 9.14 -5.81
CA GLY A 10 -6.93 8.28 -4.63
C GLY A 10 -6.63 9.06 -3.35
N ASP A 11 -7.21 8.60 -2.24
CA ASP A 11 -7.14 9.22 -0.92
C ASP A 11 -6.07 8.54 -0.05
N ALA A 12 -4.83 8.52 -0.56
CA ALA A 12 -3.77 7.64 -0.07
C ALA A 12 -2.95 8.24 1.10
N SER A 13 -3.65 8.81 2.09
CA SER A 13 -3.07 9.74 3.09
C SER A 13 -2.23 10.80 2.35
N ASN A 14 -1.03 11.12 2.83
CA ASN A 14 -0.18 12.18 2.27
C ASN A 14 0.52 11.81 0.93
N ARG A 15 0.33 10.59 0.41
CA ARG A 15 1.05 10.05 -0.76
C ARG A 15 0.31 10.39 -2.06
N ARG A 16 1.04 10.81 -3.10
CA ARG A 16 0.47 11.07 -4.44
C ARG A 16 0.89 9.99 -5.43
N TYR A 17 -0.01 9.62 -6.34
CA TYR A 17 0.22 8.56 -7.31
C TYR A 17 -0.01 9.08 -8.74
N TYR A 18 0.87 8.69 -9.65
CA TYR A 18 0.78 9.05 -11.07
C TYR A 18 1.10 7.82 -11.93
N ARG A 19 0.38 7.62 -13.03
CA ARG A 19 0.73 6.64 -14.07
C ARG A 19 1.63 7.30 -15.12
N ALA A 20 2.89 6.87 -15.19
CA ALA A 20 3.82 7.25 -16.24
C ALA A 20 3.70 6.27 -17.40
N ILE A 21 3.32 6.75 -18.59
CA ILE A 21 3.26 5.95 -19.82
C ILE A 21 4.65 5.99 -20.50
N MET A 22 5.28 4.85 -20.74
CA MET A 22 6.60 4.80 -21.37
C MET A 22 6.52 5.10 -22.88
N THR A 23 7.54 5.76 -23.42
CA THR A 23 7.60 6.04 -24.87
C THR A 23 7.86 4.78 -25.68
N GLU A 24 8.77 3.93 -25.20
CA GLU A 24 9.18 2.65 -25.79
C GLU A 24 9.64 1.68 -24.69
N GLY A 25 9.59 0.37 -24.96
CA GLY A 25 10.11 -0.67 -24.07
C GLY A 25 9.06 -1.40 -23.23
N GLN A 26 9.53 -2.08 -22.18
CA GLN A 26 8.68 -2.72 -21.15
C GLN A 26 9.19 -2.30 -19.76
N PRO A 27 8.30 -2.11 -18.76
CA PRO A 27 6.83 -2.13 -18.88
C PRO A 27 6.30 -0.93 -19.70
N HIS A 28 5.09 -1.07 -20.27
CA HIS A 28 4.45 0.02 -21.02
C HIS A 28 4.03 1.20 -20.12
N SER A 29 3.81 0.95 -18.84
CA SER A 29 3.50 1.97 -17.83
C SER A 29 4.10 1.62 -16.47
N VAL A 30 4.27 2.63 -15.62
CA VAL A 30 4.83 2.54 -14.27
C VAL A 30 4.02 3.46 -13.36
N ILE A 31 3.72 3.01 -12.14
CA ILE A 31 3.12 3.85 -11.11
C ILE A 31 4.23 4.58 -10.34
N VAL A 32 4.25 5.90 -10.45
CA VAL A 32 5.11 6.78 -9.67
C VAL A 32 4.38 7.16 -8.39
N MET A 33 4.84 6.64 -7.26
CA MET A 33 4.41 7.02 -5.92
C MET A 33 5.35 8.12 -5.40
N GLN A 34 4.78 9.28 -5.06
CA GLN A 34 5.46 10.43 -4.48
C GLN A 34 5.11 10.55 -2.99
N LEU A 35 6.13 10.60 -2.14
CA LEU A 35 6.02 10.94 -0.72
C LEU A 35 5.75 12.45 -0.55
N ALA A 36 4.97 12.84 0.47
CA ALA A 36 4.73 14.26 0.79
C ALA A 36 6.02 15.02 1.10
N GLU A 37 6.90 14.41 1.91
CA GLU A 37 8.26 14.85 2.13
C GLU A 37 9.19 13.61 2.09
N PRO A 38 10.47 13.75 1.67
CA PRO A 38 11.43 12.65 1.66
C PRO A 38 11.70 12.00 3.03
N GLU A 39 11.28 12.62 4.14
CA GLU A 39 11.44 12.09 5.50
C GLU A 39 10.11 11.92 6.27
N ALA A 40 8.95 12.17 5.64
CA ALA A 40 7.64 12.21 6.31
C ALA A 40 7.24 10.91 7.04
N PHE A 41 7.83 9.77 6.66
CA PHE A 41 7.64 8.48 7.35
C PHE A 41 8.22 8.44 8.79
N LYS A 42 8.97 9.46 9.21
CA LYS A 42 9.36 9.66 10.62
C LYS A 42 8.23 10.26 11.48
N GLN A 43 7.15 10.71 10.85
CA GLN A 43 5.99 11.36 11.48
C GLN A 43 4.65 10.88 10.89
N SER A 44 4.62 9.69 10.25
CA SER A 44 3.36 9.16 9.69
C SER A 44 2.39 8.73 10.79
N GLU A 45 1.10 8.73 10.44
CA GLU A 45 -0.02 8.26 11.27
C GLU A 45 0.20 6.81 11.76
N GLU A 46 0.97 6.04 10.98
CA GLU A 46 1.52 4.70 11.26
C GLU A 46 2.43 4.63 12.52
N ALA A 47 2.64 5.74 13.24
CA ALA A 47 3.50 5.87 14.43
C ALA A 47 2.77 5.80 15.79
N VAL A 48 1.43 5.78 15.82
CA VAL A 48 0.65 5.97 17.06
C VAL A 48 0.69 4.79 18.04
N SER A 49 0.92 3.56 17.59
CA SER A 49 0.97 2.36 18.46
C SER A 49 2.25 1.53 18.37
N GLY A 50 2.49 0.69 19.39
CA GLY A 50 3.68 -0.16 19.49
C GLY A 50 4.93 0.57 19.98
N ALA A 51 6.03 -0.17 20.14
CA ALA A 51 7.29 0.38 20.63
C ALA A 51 7.93 1.34 19.61
N VAL A 52 8.81 2.24 20.10
CA VAL A 52 9.65 3.09 19.24
C VAL A 52 10.78 2.24 18.63
N HIS A 53 10.42 1.37 17.68
CA HIS A 53 11.38 0.68 16.84
C HIS A 53 12.05 1.69 15.90
N GLN A 54 13.37 1.62 15.76
CA GLN A 54 14.12 2.56 14.92
C GLN A 54 13.87 2.25 13.43
N ILE A 55 12.95 2.99 12.81
CA ILE A 55 12.59 2.87 11.39
C ILE A 55 13.82 3.24 10.54
N SER A 56 14.53 2.23 10.04
CA SER A 56 15.77 2.34 9.26
C SER A 56 15.55 2.50 7.75
N GLU A 57 14.31 2.28 7.30
CA GLU A 57 13.87 2.28 5.90
C GLU A 57 12.37 2.57 5.81
N LEU A 58 11.88 2.90 4.62
CA LEU A 58 10.48 3.31 4.40
C LEU A 58 9.51 2.16 4.72
N PRO A 59 8.43 2.37 5.52
CA PRO A 59 7.47 1.31 5.86
C PRO A 59 6.86 0.60 4.64
N PHE A 60 6.59 1.34 3.56
CA PHE A 60 6.10 0.77 2.29
C PHE A 60 7.06 -0.30 1.73
N THR A 61 8.35 -0.01 1.63
CA THR A 61 9.33 -0.97 1.09
C THR A 61 9.59 -2.13 2.03
N ASN A 62 9.48 -1.90 3.35
CA ASN A 62 9.64 -2.93 4.37
C ASN A 62 8.53 -4.00 4.28
N ILE A 63 7.27 -3.56 4.31
CA ILE A 63 6.10 -4.45 4.23
C ILE A 63 6.03 -5.11 2.85
N MET A 64 6.29 -4.38 1.77
CA MET A 64 6.37 -4.95 0.42
C MET A 64 7.44 -6.07 0.34
N THR A 65 8.64 -5.83 0.86
CA THR A 65 9.74 -6.81 0.85
C THR A 65 9.40 -8.04 1.70
N HIS A 66 8.71 -7.85 2.83
CA HIS A 66 8.25 -8.94 3.68
C HIS A 66 7.21 -9.83 2.98
N LEU A 67 6.18 -9.22 2.40
CA LEU A 67 5.13 -9.93 1.67
C LEU A 67 5.69 -10.65 0.42
N ALA A 68 6.66 -10.04 -0.28
CA ALA A 68 7.37 -10.69 -1.38
C ALA A 68 8.12 -11.98 -0.96
N LYS A 69 8.78 -11.99 0.22
CA LYS A 69 9.41 -13.22 0.76
C LYS A 69 8.40 -14.33 0.99
N ALA A 70 7.18 -13.99 1.41
CA ALA A 70 6.06 -14.91 1.62
C ALA A 70 5.35 -15.33 0.31
N ASN A 71 5.89 -14.94 -0.86
CA ASN A 71 5.30 -15.14 -2.19
C ASN A 71 3.91 -14.50 -2.38
N VAL A 72 3.57 -13.49 -1.55
CA VAL A 72 2.30 -12.76 -1.65
C VAL A 72 2.40 -11.77 -2.82
N PRO A 73 1.41 -11.69 -3.73
CA PRO A 73 1.45 -10.75 -4.84
C PRO A 73 1.53 -9.29 -4.37
N VAL A 74 2.63 -8.62 -4.72
CA VAL A 74 2.92 -7.21 -4.44
C VAL A 74 3.54 -6.56 -5.68
N PRO A 75 3.38 -5.24 -5.91
CA PRO A 75 3.91 -4.60 -7.12
C PRO A 75 5.44 -4.61 -7.14
N THR A 76 6.03 -4.97 -8.28
CA THR A 76 7.49 -4.88 -8.50
C THR A 76 7.97 -3.44 -8.29
N LEU A 77 8.99 -3.25 -7.45
CA LEU A 77 9.68 -1.97 -7.29
C LEU A 77 10.84 -1.88 -8.29
N TYR A 78 10.64 -1.16 -9.39
CA TYR A 78 11.67 -0.96 -10.42
C TYR A 78 12.77 0.00 -9.96
N HIS A 79 12.42 1.04 -9.20
CA HIS A 79 13.37 2.02 -8.68
C HIS A 79 12.83 2.77 -7.45
N TYR A 80 13.72 3.28 -6.61
CA TYR A 80 13.38 4.22 -5.53
C TYR A 80 14.43 5.33 -5.49
N ASP A 81 14.06 6.51 -5.99
CA ASP A 81 14.83 7.74 -5.80
C ASP A 81 14.54 8.28 -4.38
N ARG A 82 15.46 7.94 -3.47
CA ARG A 82 15.42 8.40 -2.06
C ARG A 82 15.61 9.91 -1.91
N SER A 83 16.20 10.58 -2.89
CA SER A 83 16.47 12.03 -2.83
C SER A 83 15.25 12.85 -3.28
N ALA A 84 14.51 12.36 -4.27
CA ALA A 84 13.26 12.96 -4.73
C ALA A 84 12.01 12.45 -3.98
N GLY A 85 12.13 11.37 -3.19
CA GLY A 85 11.00 10.73 -2.52
C GLY A 85 10.06 9.99 -3.48
N LEU A 86 10.60 9.41 -4.56
CA LEU A 86 9.84 8.81 -5.66
C LEU A 86 10.09 7.30 -5.77
N LEU A 87 9.03 6.50 -5.65
CA LEU A 87 9.05 5.06 -5.89
C LEU A 87 8.42 4.77 -7.26
N TYR A 88 9.03 3.87 -8.01
CA TYR A 88 8.61 3.47 -9.35
C TYR A 88 8.14 2.01 -9.29
N LEU A 89 6.84 1.82 -9.36
CA LEU A 89 6.13 0.58 -9.06
C LEU A 89 5.47 -0.02 -10.31
N GLU A 90 5.24 -1.32 -10.27
CA GLU A 90 4.41 -2.05 -11.24
C GLU A 90 2.99 -1.48 -11.33
N ASP A 91 2.48 -1.47 -12.56
CA ASP A 91 1.14 -0.98 -12.89
C ASP A 91 0.23 -2.16 -13.22
N PHE A 92 -0.65 -2.51 -12.28
CA PHE A 92 -1.64 -3.57 -12.45
C PHE A 92 -2.82 -3.17 -13.37
N GLY A 93 -2.81 -1.95 -13.92
CA GLY A 93 -3.92 -1.39 -14.65
C GLY A 93 -5.08 -1.00 -13.73
N ASP A 94 -6.26 -0.78 -14.33
CA ASP A 94 -7.41 -0.16 -13.65
C ASP A 94 -8.49 -1.15 -13.18
N MET A 95 -8.35 -2.45 -13.47
CA MET A 95 -9.39 -3.44 -13.20
C MET A 95 -9.41 -3.87 -11.73
N THR A 96 -10.21 -3.20 -10.91
CA THR A 96 -10.38 -3.58 -9.49
C THR A 96 -11.09 -4.92 -9.32
N LEU A 97 -10.86 -5.61 -8.20
CA LEU A 97 -11.63 -6.81 -7.83
C LEU A 97 -13.14 -6.53 -7.75
N ALA A 98 -13.51 -5.34 -7.25
CA ALA A 98 -14.91 -4.91 -7.15
C ALA A 98 -15.58 -4.79 -8.52
N GLU A 99 -14.94 -4.13 -9.50
CA GLU A 99 -15.45 -4.07 -10.86
C GLU A 99 -15.47 -5.43 -11.53
N ALA A 100 -14.40 -6.21 -11.40
CA ALA A 100 -14.28 -7.55 -11.97
C ALA A 100 -15.32 -8.54 -11.43
N ALA A 101 -15.79 -8.32 -10.19
CA ALA A 101 -16.93 -9.04 -9.62
C ALA A 101 -18.27 -8.47 -10.11
N SER A 102 -18.44 -7.14 -10.16
CA SER A 102 -19.69 -6.48 -10.60
C SER A 102 -20.10 -6.82 -12.05
N ARG A 103 -19.14 -7.20 -12.89
CA ARG A 103 -19.32 -7.57 -14.30
C ARG A 103 -19.33 -9.09 -14.55
N ALA A 104 -19.30 -9.90 -13.49
CA ALA A 104 -19.21 -11.36 -13.56
C ALA A 104 -20.52 -12.06 -13.17
N ASP A 105 -20.70 -13.29 -13.64
CA ASP A 105 -21.74 -14.20 -13.16
C ASP A 105 -21.31 -14.87 -11.84
N ALA A 106 -22.26 -15.47 -11.12
CA ALA A 106 -22.03 -15.99 -9.77
C ALA A 106 -20.84 -16.98 -9.65
N PRO A 107 -20.61 -17.92 -10.58
CA PRO A 107 -19.43 -18.81 -10.54
C PRO A 107 -18.10 -18.06 -10.67
N ASN A 108 -18.03 -17.02 -11.52
CA ASN A 108 -16.81 -16.21 -11.65
C ASN A 108 -16.62 -15.26 -10.45
N VAL A 109 -17.69 -14.74 -9.85
CA VAL A 109 -17.61 -14.01 -8.57
C VAL A 109 -17.04 -14.93 -7.48
N GLU A 110 -17.59 -16.13 -7.31
CA GLU A 110 -17.11 -17.11 -6.33
C GLU A 110 -15.63 -17.48 -6.56
N SER A 111 -15.23 -17.70 -7.81
CA SER A 111 -13.84 -17.98 -8.19
C SER A 111 -12.89 -16.83 -7.83
N ARG A 112 -13.27 -15.57 -8.10
CA ARG A 112 -12.48 -14.38 -7.76
C ARG A 112 -12.33 -14.19 -6.25
N TYR A 113 -13.41 -14.35 -5.49
CA TYR A 113 -13.36 -14.25 -4.03
C TYR A 113 -12.54 -15.40 -3.41
N LYS A 114 -12.60 -16.62 -3.96
CA LYS A 114 -11.71 -17.72 -3.56
C LYS A 114 -10.23 -17.39 -3.80
N GLN A 115 -9.88 -16.77 -4.91
CA GLN A 115 -8.50 -16.32 -5.18
C GLN A 115 -8.04 -15.28 -4.14
N ALA A 116 -8.86 -14.28 -3.82
CA ALA A 116 -8.56 -13.29 -2.79
C ALA A 116 -8.41 -13.91 -1.39
N ILE A 117 -9.32 -14.83 -1.02
CA ILE A 117 -9.26 -15.56 0.27
C ILE A 117 -7.98 -16.42 0.35
N ASN A 118 -7.57 -17.08 -0.74
CA ASN A 118 -6.34 -17.87 -0.75
C ASN A 118 -5.10 -16.98 -0.47
N VAL A 119 -5.03 -15.76 -1.01
CA VAL A 119 -3.95 -14.81 -0.71
C VAL A 119 -3.99 -14.35 0.75
N LEU A 120 -5.18 -14.09 1.31
CA LEU A 120 -5.32 -13.75 2.75
C LEU A 120 -4.87 -14.91 3.65
N VAL A 121 -5.20 -16.15 3.30
CA VAL A 121 -4.74 -17.35 4.01
C VAL A 121 -3.21 -17.49 3.90
N GLN A 122 -2.65 -17.31 2.70
CA GLN A 122 -1.20 -17.32 2.47
C GLN A 122 -0.48 -16.28 3.34
N MET A 123 -0.99 -15.04 3.43
CA MET A 123 -0.46 -14.01 4.33
C MET A 123 -0.49 -14.46 5.80
N GLN A 124 -1.56 -15.11 6.26
CA GLN A 124 -1.69 -15.55 7.66
C GLN A 124 -0.75 -16.71 8.04
N PHE A 125 -0.37 -17.57 7.09
CA PHE A 125 0.58 -18.66 7.33
C PHE A 125 2.03 -18.25 7.03
N ASP A 126 2.31 -17.81 5.80
CA ASP A 126 3.67 -17.66 5.26
C ASP A 126 4.30 -16.30 5.59
N ALA A 127 3.50 -15.28 5.93
CA ALA A 127 3.98 -13.95 6.31
C ALA A 127 3.95 -13.70 7.84
N THR A 128 3.57 -14.68 8.65
CA THR A 128 3.57 -14.57 10.14
C THR A 128 4.60 -15.45 10.83
N THR A 129 5.12 -16.49 10.15
CA THR A 129 6.02 -17.48 10.76
C THR A 129 7.14 -17.87 9.79
N PRO A 130 8.43 -17.78 10.16
CA PRO A 130 8.95 -17.26 11.44
C PRO A 130 8.86 -15.73 11.56
N GLU A 131 9.05 -15.24 12.78
CA GLU A 131 9.18 -13.80 13.11
C GLU A 131 10.38 -13.18 12.37
N ASP A 132 10.14 -12.19 11.49
CA ASP A 132 11.20 -11.36 10.92
C ASP A 132 11.35 -10.07 11.74
N ARG A 133 12.38 -10.02 12.59
CA ARG A 133 12.66 -8.87 13.45
C ARG A 133 12.97 -7.57 12.70
N GLY A 134 13.30 -7.64 11.41
CA GLY A 134 13.46 -6.46 10.55
C GLY A 134 12.15 -5.97 9.92
N CYS A 135 11.05 -6.71 10.06
CA CYS A 135 9.74 -6.33 9.51
C CYS A 135 8.87 -5.63 10.56
N LEU A 136 8.37 -4.43 10.23
CA LEU A 136 7.54 -3.59 11.10
C LEU A 136 6.23 -4.27 11.51
N ALA A 137 5.72 -5.24 10.73
CA ALA A 137 4.50 -5.98 11.03
C ALA A 137 4.57 -6.78 12.35
N PHE A 138 5.76 -7.12 12.83
CA PHE A 138 5.95 -7.82 14.11
C PHE A 138 6.12 -6.87 15.32
N HIS A 139 6.26 -5.56 15.07
CA HIS A 139 6.44 -4.53 16.11
C HIS A 139 5.22 -3.61 16.29
N ARG A 140 4.19 -3.79 15.46
CA ARG A 140 2.91 -3.07 15.49
C ARG A 140 1.77 -4.04 15.81
N SER A 141 0.77 -3.55 16.52
CA SER A 141 -0.50 -4.24 16.72
C SER A 141 -1.66 -3.24 16.67
N PHE A 142 -2.82 -3.70 16.24
CA PHE A 142 -4.06 -2.94 16.36
C PHE A 142 -4.54 -3.00 17.81
N ASP A 143 -4.08 -2.04 18.61
CA ASP A 143 -4.34 -1.93 20.03
C ASP A 143 -5.36 -0.82 20.35
N VAL A 144 -5.72 -0.67 21.63
CA VAL A 144 -6.69 0.35 22.06
C VAL A 144 -6.22 1.77 21.74
N PRO A 145 -4.94 2.17 21.95
CA PRO A 145 -4.43 3.45 21.47
C PRO A 145 -4.67 3.71 19.97
N LEU A 146 -4.34 2.76 19.07
CA LEU A 146 -4.57 2.97 17.63
C LEU A 146 -6.06 3.04 17.29
N LEU A 147 -6.88 2.14 17.84
CA LEU A 147 -8.33 2.12 17.62
C LEU A 147 -8.99 3.44 18.03
N MET A 148 -8.63 3.99 19.19
CA MET A 148 -9.20 5.25 19.67
C MET A 148 -8.71 6.44 18.82
N TRP A 149 -7.45 6.43 18.38
CA TRP A 149 -6.92 7.45 17.47
C TRP A 149 -7.63 7.45 16.10
N GLU A 150 -7.83 6.28 15.49
CA GLU A 150 -8.59 6.16 14.23
C GLU A 150 -10.04 6.61 14.40
N PHE A 151 -10.65 6.33 15.55
CA PHE A 151 -12.01 6.75 15.88
C PHE A 151 -12.12 8.28 16.03
N ASP A 152 -11.23 8.90 16.80
CA ASP A 152 -11.19 10.35 17.00
C ASP A 152 -10.89 11.10 15.67
N HIS A 153 -9.96 10.58 14.85
CA HIS A 153 -9.69 11.09 13.51
C HIS A 153 -10.93 10.99 12.59
N PHE A 154 -11.68 9.89 12.68
CA PHE A 154 -12.94 9.75 11.91
C PHE A 154 -14.03 10.71 12.40
N LEU A 155 -14.09 11.06 13.70
CA LEU A 155 -14.99 12.10 14.19
C LEU A 155 -14.61 13.46 13.57
N GLU A 156 -13.34 13.86 13.70
CA GLU A 156 -12.83 15.16 13.20
C GLU A 156 -13.03 15.32 11.68
N TYR A 157 -12.48 14.42 10.87
CA TYR A 157 -12.46 14.57 9.40
C TYR A 157 -13.65 13.91 8.69
N GLY A 158 -14.23 12.87 9.30
CA GLY A 158 -15.34 12.11 8.72
C GLY A 158 -16.73 12.69 9.02
N ILE A 159 -16.87 13.41 10.15
CA ILE A 159 -18.15 13.99 10.61
C ILE A 159 -18.05 15.51 10.77
N GLU A 160 -17.21 16.02 11.68
CA GLU A 160 -17.23 17.43 12.09
C GLU A 160 -16.84 18.36 10.94
N ALA A 161 -15.71 18.10 10.28
CA ALA A 161 -15.22 18.85 9.12
C ALA A 161 -16.11 18.73 7.85
N ARG A 162 -17.21 17.95 7.90
CA ARG A 162 -18.24 17.86 6.84
C ARG A 162 -19.56 18.51 7.22
N HIS A 163 -19.70 19.00 8.45
CA HIS A 163 -20.90 19.64 8.97
C HIS A 163 -20.69 21.10 9.43
N GLY A 164 -19.45 21.59 9.41
CA GLY A 164 -19.09 23.02 9.49
C GLY A 164 -18.93 23.67 8.11
#